data_AF-A0A6L3Y4L9-F1
#
_entry.id   AF-A0A6L3Y4L9-F1
#
_cell.length_a   1.000
_cell.length_b   1.000
_cell.length_c   1.000
_cell.angle_alpha   90.00
_cell.angle_beta   90.00
_cell.angle_gamma   90.00
#
_symmetry.space_group_name_H-M   'P 1'
#
loop_
_entity.id
_entity.type
_entity.pdbx_description
1 polymer ?
#
loop_
_entity_poly.entity_id
_entity_poly.type
_entity_poly.pdbx_seq_one_letter_code
_entity_poly.pdbx_strand_id
1 'polypeptide(L)'
;MKKGAYIFATVAAFVCVGLAMALFAADPSHAASLDYRAFVQPDGMHLIGANVALLGLRSKLKEITGRAEATRARITDDLDEDAVRAVEQEHTAILAEADQVRADITRMENEQRNAPTVDPSVRAAVDEAVSAERERSSIIEDLATRSGFPDLGREHVRAGTPVEQFRSLLLDHMVSNERQSPTDSRVRVDVVHDEAVTRRSAQIEALAYGLGAPTPQAGPSAAARQYMGMGLVDLAAESVNYRGRRMMNARDIDDVFTRASHSTSDFPAIFEGAVNRTLEQRYALAQPTFKRFARKRNFRDFRPDTTVKVGDFPLLKKVLENGEIKYGSFGEGKEQVQAFSYAIALNISRQMLINDDLGAISELLTSYGASVALFEEVTFYAGAFNGNLADGKPVFHAEHKNLAATAAAITVDSVGLGRTAMGKQESKDGNPLLSNSPRIMLVGPDKLTEAEKLLTSITPATVANVNIFSGRLELIESTQIKGNAWHLFSDPAAGSNYRWGYLEGYEAPRVRMDEPFGRQGFSMSVEHDFGCGATDYRFGYKNAGA
;
A
#
# COMPACT_ATOMS: atom_id res chain seq x y z
N MET A 1 -49.24 -3.69 58.85
CA MET A 1 -49.06 -4.25 60.21
C MET A 1 -48.53 -5.67 60.09
N LYS A 2 -47.41 -5.95 60.78
CA LYS A 2 -47.04 -7.21 61.45
C LYS A 2 -46.99 -8.47 60.56
N LYS A 3 -45.82 -8.98 60.14
CA LYS A 3 -44.84 -9.74 60.94
C LYS A 3 -45.47 -10.53 62.08
N GLY A 4 -45.63 -11.84 61.89
CA GLY A 4 -45.95 -12.77 62.97
C GLY A 4 -46.69 -14.01 62.50
N ALA A 5 -45.98 -14.99 61.93
CA ALA A 5 -46.37 -16.40 61.97
C ALA A 5 -45.24 -17.29 61.41
N TYR A 6 -44.02 -17.10 61.91
CA TYR A 6 -42.83 -17.90 61.60
C TYR A 6 -42.75 -19.20 62.42
N ILE A 7 -43.87 -19.72 62.94
CA ILE A 7 -43.85 -20.82 63.93
C ILE A 7 -44.79 -22.00 63.56
N PHE A 8 -45.55 -21.91 62.46
CA PHE A 8 -46.23 -23.09 61.87
C PHE A 8 -45.45 -23.73 60.71
N ALA A 9 -44.36 -23.09 60.26
CA ALA A 9 -43.61 -23.49 59.06
C ALA A 9 -42.61 -24.65 59.27
N THR A 10 -42.38 -25.09 60.50
CA THR A 10 -41.32 -26.07 60.83
C THR A 10 -41.82 -27.47 61.20
N VAL A 11 -43.14 -27.68 61.36
CA VAL A 11 -43.71 -29.01 61.68
C VAL A 11 -44.54 -29.61 60.53
N ALA A 12 -45.11 -28.79 59.63
CA ALA A 12 -45.70 -29.30 58.38
C ALA A 12 -44.65 -29.70 57.32
N ALA A 13 -43.42 -29.20 57.47
CA ALA A 13 -42.30 -29.43 56.56
C ALA A 13 -41.80 -30.90 56.53
N PHE A 14 -42.21 -31.75 57.47
CA PHE A 14 -41.83 -33.19 57.47
C PHE A 14 -42.93 -34.13 56.95
N VAL A 15 -44.18 -33.68 56.82
CA VAL A 15 -45.26 -34.46 56.19
C VAL A 15 -45.46 -34.06 54.72
N CYS A 16 -45.10 -32.83 54.34
CA CYS A 16 -45.08 -32.38 52.94
C CYS A 16 -43.85 -32.84 52.12
N VAL A 17 -42.84 -33.47 52.74
CA VAL A 17 -41.68 -34.02 52.00
C VAL A 17 -41.90 -35.49 51.59
N GLY A 18 -42.84 -36.21 52.22
CA GLY A 18 -43.16 -37.60 51.88
C GLY A 18 -44.26 -37.79 50.81
N LEU A 19 -45.12 -36.78 50.59
CA LEU A 19 -46.25 -36.88 49.65
C LEU A 19 -46.14 -35.92 48.44
N ALA A 20 -45.14 -35.01 48.42
CA ALA A 20 -44.85 -34.14 47.27
C ALA A 20 -43.76 -34.67 46.33
N MET A 21 -43.15 -35.83 46.64
CA MET A 21 -42.24 -36.57 45.75
C MET A 21 -42.97 -37.59 44.85
N ALA A 22 -44.23 -37.32 44.50
CA ALA A 22 -44.96 -38.03 43.44
C ALA A 22 -45.68 -37.08 42.46
N LEU A 23 -45.51 -35.76 42.62
CA LEU A 23 -46.11 -34.72 41.78
C LEU A 23 -45.08 -33.88 40.98
N PHE A 24 -43.81 -34.29 40.98
CA PHE A 24 -42.79 -33.75 40.07
C PHE A 24 -42.17 -34.87 39.24
N ALA A 25 -42.98 -35.42 38.34
CA ALA A 25 -42.52 -36.09 37.12
C ALA A 25 -43.56 -35.88 36.00
N ALA A 26 -44.07 -34.66 35.89
CA ALA A 26 -44.68 -34.17 34.65
C ALA A 26 -43.66 -33.23 34.02
N ASP A 27 -42.62 -33.81 33.45
CA ASP A 27 -41.69 -33.10 32.59
C ASP A 27 -42.52 -32.54 31.41
N PRO A 28 -42.48 -31.22 31.11
CA PRO A 28 -43.39 -30.58 30.15
C PRO A 28 -43.04 -30.89 28.68
N SER A 29 -42.44 -32.04 28.40
CA SER A 29 -42.09 -32.48 27.04
C SER A 29 -43.29 -32.90 26.19
N HIS A 30 -44.51 -32.88 26.73
CA HIS A 30 -45.74 -33.30 26.04
C HIS A 30 -46.65 -32.13 25.61
N ALA A 31 -46.16 -30.88 25.73
CA ALA A 31 -46.77 -29.72 25.10
C ALA A 31 -45.90 -29.21 23.94
N ALA A 32 -45.48 -30.11 23.04
CA ALA A 32 -44.91 -29.70 21.77
C ALA A 32 -46.07 -29.48 20.78
N SER A 33 -46.34 -28.20 20.51
CA SER A 33 -47.15 -27.75 19.38
C SER A 33 -46.73 -28.47 18.10
N LEU A 34 -47.71 -28.86 17.28
CA LEU A 34 -47.52 -29.36 15.91
C LEU A 34 -46.63 -28.39 15.11
N ASP A 35 -45.33 -28.66 15.07
CA ASP A 35 -44.39 -27.95 14.22
C ASP A 35 -43.63 -28.97 13.36
N TYR A 36 -43.70 -28.76 12.04
CA TYR A 36 -43.19 -29.67 11.00
C TYR A 36 -41.67 -29.87 11.06
N ARG A 37 -40.98 -29.09 11.90
CA ARG A 37 -39.53 -29.15 12.15
C ARG A 37 -39.08 -30.24 13.13
N ALA A 38 -40.00 -30.96 13.78
CA ALA A 38 -39.66 -32.07 14.67
C ALA A 38 -39.23 -33.37 13.91
N PHE A 39 -39.35 -33.39 12.58
CA PHE A 39 -38.98 -34.57 11.76
C PHE A 39 -37.57 -34.53 11.18
N VAL A 40 -36.84 -33.41 11.31
CA VAL A 40 -35.50 -33.27 10.74
C VAL A 40 -34.65 -32.39 11.65
N GLN A 41 -33.78 -33.02 12.44
CA GLN A 41 -32.60 -32.36 12.99
C GLN A 41 -31.34 -33.00 12.37
N PRO A 42 -30.38 -32.21 11.88
CA PRO A 42 -29.20 -32.71 11.19
C PRO A 42 -28.11 -32.94 12.23
N ASP A 43 -28.22 -34.03 13.00
CA ASP A 43 -27.08 -34.69 13.66
C ASP A 43 -27.57 -35.91 14.42
N GLY A 44 -27.00 -37.07 14.13
CA GLY A 44 -27.12 -38.28 14.95
C GLY A 44 -28.48 -38.97 14.91
N MET A 45 -28.56 -40.06 14.15
CA MET A 45 -29.73 -40.92 14.00
C MET A 45 -30.20 -41.55 15.33
N HIS A 46 -31.02 -40.81 16.08
CA HIS A 46 -31.86 -41.34 17.15
C HIS A 46 -33.31 -41.19 16.73
N LEU A 47 -33.78 -42.15 15.93
CA LEU A 47 -35.20 -42.34 15.66
C LEU A 47 -35.90 -42.60 17.00
N ILE A 48 -36.49 -41.55 17.58
CA ILE A 48 -37.61 -41.69 18.51
C ILE A 48 -38.69 -42.37 17.67
N GLY A 49 -38.70 -43.69 17.71
CA GLY A 49 -39.67 -44.54 17.04
C GLY A 49 -41.02 -44.37 17.70
N ALA A 50 -41.63 -43.19 17.53
CA ALA A 50 -43.06 -43.04 17.74
C ALA A 50 -43.70 -43.97 16.70
N ASN A 51 -44.25 -45.10 17.16
CA ASN A 51 -44.87 -46.07 16.28
C ASN A 51 -45.99 -45.34 15.53
N VAL A 52 -45.85 -45.22 14.21
CA VAL A 52 -46.78 -44.45 13.35
C VAL A 52 -48.22 -44.95 13.55
N ALA A 53 -48.39 -46.24 13.86
CA ALA A 53 -49.67 -46.83 14.22
C ALA A 53 -50.26 -46.21 15.51
N LEU A 54 -49.44 -45.99 16.55
CA LEU A 54 -49.86 -45.36 17.80
C LEU A 54 -50.32 -43.90 17.57
N LEU A 55 -49.59 -43.18 16.74
CA LEU A 55 -49.94 -41.81 16.38
C LEU A 55 -51.27 -41.74 15.62
N GLY A 56 -51.49 -42.69 14.69
CA GLY A 56 -52.73 -42.82 13.93
C GLY A 56 -53.94 -43.20 14.80
N LEU A 57 -53.77 -44.06 15.80
CA LEU A 57 -54.87 -44.36 16.73
C LEU A 57 -55.23 -43.15 17.61
N ARG A 58 -54.24 -42.37 18.06
CA ARG A 58 -54.49 -41.15 18.84
C ARG A 58 -55.21 -40.07 18.04
N SER A 59 -54.87 -39.91 16.75
CA SER A 59 -55.61 -38.98 15.89
C SER A 59 -57.04 -39.44 15.64
N LYS A 60 -57.25 -40.74 15.38
CA LYS A 60 -58.58 -41.33 15.22
C LYS A 60 -59.45 -41.16 16.48
N LEU A 61 -58.87 -41.35 17.67
CA LEU A 61 -59.57 -41.11 18.93
C LEU A 61 -60.05 -39.66 19.03
N LYS A 62 -59.21 -38.68 18.70
CA LYS A 62 -59.56 -37.26 18.72
C LYS A 62 -60.73 -36.94 17.77
N GLU A 63 -60.75 -37.57 16.60
CA GLU A 63 -61.84 -37.40 15.63
C GLU A 63 -63.15 -38.02 16.12
N ILE A 64 -63.11 -39.23 16.69
CA ILE A 64 -64.29 -39.89 17.28
C ILE A 64 -64.85 -39.05 18.43
N THR A 65 -64.00 -38.53 19.32
CA THR A 65 -64.47 -37.66 20.43
C THR A 65 -65.12 -36.37 19.92
N GLY A 66 -64.58 -35.77 18.87
CA GLY A 66 -65.18 -34.59 18.25
C GLY A 66 -66.54 -34.89 17.61
N ARG A 67 -66.68 -36.06 16.96
CA ARG A 67 -67.98 -36.52 16.43
C ARG A 67 -68.99 -36.76 17.56
N ALA A 68 -68.58 -37.36 18.67
CA ALA A 68 -69.46 -37.57 19.82
C ALA A 68 -69.99 -36.24 20.38
N GLU A 69 -69.13 -35.23 20.53
CA GLU A 69 -69.52 -33.89 20.98
C GLU A 69 -70.50 -33.22 20.02
N ALA A 70 -70.26 -33.32 18.71
CA ALA A 70 -71.15 -32.77 17.69
C ALA A 70 -72.53 -33.44 17.68
N THR A 71 -72.59 -34.76 17.87
CA THR A 71 -73.87 -35.49 17.96
C THR A 71 -74.64 -35.10 19.21
N ARG A 72 -73.97 -34.92 20.35
CA ARG A 72 -74.63 -34.44 21.59
C ARG A 72 -75.18 -33.02 21.45
N ALA A 73 -74.50 -32.15 20.70
CA ALA A 73 -74.94 -30.78 20.46
C ALA A 73 -76.20 -30.65 19.59
N ARG A 74 -76.66 -31.75 18.95
CA ARG A 74 -77.91 -31.77 18.17
C ARG A 74 -79.18 -31.86 19.02
N ILE A 75 -79.04 -32.12 20.32
CA ILE A 75 -80.16 -32.15 21.26
C ILE A 75 -80.45 -30.70 21.67
N THR A 76 -81.48 -30.10 21.06
CA THR A 76 -82.02 -28.76 21.40
C THR A 76 -83.44 -28.86 21.95
N ASP A 77 -83.85 -27.89 22.77
CA ASP A 77 -85.09 -27.93 23.58
C ASP A 77 -86.41 -28.05 22.78
N ASP A 78 -86.39 -27.80 21.45
CA ASP A 78 -87.56 -27.86 20.56
C ASP A 78 -87.75 -29.21 19.83
N LEU A 79 -87.01 -30.26 20.21
CA LEU A 79 -87.09 -31.58 19.58
C LEU A 79 -88.11 -32.52 20.25
N ASP A 80 -88.79 -33.31 19.41
CA ASP A 80 -89.73 -34.35 19.84
C ASP A 80 -89.02 -35.47 20.64
N GLU A 81 -89.67 -36.03 21.66
CA GLU A 81 -89.02 -36.96 22.62
C GLU A 81 -88.44 -38.23 21.96
N ASP A 82 -89.03 -38.67 20.85
CA ASP A 82 -88.54 -39.81 20.07
C ASP A 82 -87.29 -39.45 19.26
N ALA A 83 -87.14 -38.20 18.83
CA ALA A 83 -85.95 -37.71 18.12
C ALA A 83 -84.76 -37.54 19.06
N VAL A 84 -84.99 -37.10 20.31
CA VAL A 84 -83.94 -37.01 21.33
C VAL A 84 -83.38 -38.40 21.66
N ARG A 85 -84.25 -39.41 21.86
CA ARG A 85 -83.82 -40.80 22.12
C ARG A 85 -82.98 -41.40 20.99
N ALA A 86 -83.30 -41.09 19.72
CA ALA A 86 -82.50 -41.55 18.59
C ALA A 86 -81.09 -40.94 18.57
N VAL A 87 -80.96 -39.65 18.89
CA VAL A 87 -79.65 -38.96 18.96
C VAL A 87 -78.83 -39.44 20.16
N GLU A 88 -79.47 -39.74 21.30
CA GLU A 88 -78.79 -40.34 22.46
C GLU A 88 -78.28 -41.76 22.15
N GLN A 89 -79.05 -42.57 21.41
CA GLN A 89 -78.59 -43.88 20.94
C GLN A 89 -77.40 -43.77 19.98
N GLU A 90 -77.41 -42.78 19.09
CA GLU A 90 -76.27 -42.50 18.19
C GLU A 90 -75.04 -42.05 18.99
N HIS A 91 -75.22 -41.17 19.98
CA HIS A 91 -74.12 -40.69 20.83
C HIS A 91 -73.49 -41.82 21.67
N THR A 92 -74.30 -42.69 22.26
CA THR A 92 -73.81 -43.84 23.05
C THR A 92 -73.05 -44.86 22.19
N ALA A 93 -73.46 -45.07 20.94
CA ALA A 93 -72.72 -45.91 19.99
C ALA A 93 -71.34 -45.34 19.63
N ILE A 94 -71.22 -44.02 19.45
CA ILE A 94 -69.94 -43.36 19.15
C ILE A 94 -68.99 -43.43 20.35
N LEU A 95 -69.50 -43.32 21.58
CA LEU A 95 -68.68 -43.47 22.79
C LEU A 95 -68.12 -44.89 22.93
N ALA A 96 -68.90 -45.93 22.58
CA ALA A 96 -68.41 -47.30 22.58
C ALA A 96 -67.25 -47.51 21.56
N GLU A 97 -67.29 -46.84 20.40
CA GLU A 97 -66.19 -46.84 19.43
C GLU A 97 -64.93 -46.16 20.00
N ALA A 98 -65.09 -45.05 20.74
CA ALA A 98 -63.98 -44.33 21.34
C ALA A 98 -63.24 -45.17 22.40
N ASP A 99 -63.97 -45.94 23.21
CA ASP A 99 -63.38 -46.77 24.25
C ASP A 99 -62.62 -47.99 23.68
N GLN A 100 -63.05 -48.54 22.54
CA GLN A 100 -62.27 -49.57 21.83
C GLN A 100 -60.93 -49.02 21.34
N VAL A 101 -60.92 -47.84 20.71
CA VAL A 101 -59.68 -47.21 20.23
C VAL A 101 -58.75 -46.85 21.39
N ARG A 102 -59.28 -46.45 22.55
CA ARG A 102 -58.50 -46.23 23.78
C ARG A 102 -57.79 -47.51 24.24
N ALA A 103 -58.49 -48.63 24.26
CA ALA A 103 -57.91 -49.91 24.66
C ALA A 103 -56.76 -50.35 23.74
N ASP A 104 -56.90 -50.14 22.42
CA ASP A 104 -55.87 -50.47 21.44
C ASP A 104 -54.60 -49.61 21.58
N ILE A 105 -54.76 -48.32 21.92
CA ILE A 105 -53.63 -47.43 22.21
C ILE A 105 -52.84 -47.96 23.42
N THR A 106 -53.52 -48.27 24.52
CA THR A 106 -52.87 -48.77 25.74
C THR A 106 -52.12 -50.08 25.50
N ARG A 107 -52.66 -50.97 24.67
CA ARG A 107 -52.00 -52.22 24.30
C ARG A 107 -50.69 -51.97 23.55
N MET A 108 -50.70 -51.13 22.51
CA MET A 108 -49.49 -50.86 21.72
C MET A 108 -48.40 -50.11 22.50
N GLU A 109 -48.79 -49.25 23.45
CA GLU A 109 -47.81 -48.58 24.33
C GLU A 109 -47.03 -49.57 25.20
N ASN A 110 -47.70 -50.62 25.69
CA ASN A 110 -47.05 -51.66 26.48
C ASN A 110 -46.13 -52.55 25.63
N GLU A 111 -46.48 -52.81 24.36
CA GLU A 111 -45.64 -53.57 23.44
C GLU A 111 -44.34 -52.81 23.08
N GLN A 112 -44.40 -51.49 22.88
CA GLN A 112 -43.19 -50.68 22.62
C GLN A 112 -42.23 -50.62 23.81
N ARG A 113 -42.72 -50.63 25.05
CA ARG A 113 -41.88 -50.58 26.25
C ARG A 113 -41.02 -51.83 26.45
N ASN A 114 -41.36 -52.96 25.84
CA ASN A 114 -40.72 -54.25 26.08
C ASN A 114 -39.72 -54.72 24.98
N ALA A 115 -39.32 -53.85 24.05
CA ALA A 115 -38.38 -54.22 22.97
C ALA A 115 -36.88 -54.16 23.41
N PRO A 116 -36.03 -55.16 23.07
CA PRO A 116 -34.63 -55.20 23.48
C PRO A 116 -33.70 -54.32 22.60
N THR A 117 -32.75 -53.59 23.22
CA THR A 117 -31.79 -52.68 22.56
C THR A 117 -30.39 -53.28 22.40
N VAL A 118 -29.74 -53.12 21.23
CA VAL A 118 -28.36 -53.54 20.93
C VAL A 118 -27.36 -52.43 21.33
N ASP A 119 -26.20 -52.81 21.89
CA ASP A 119 -25.19 -51.91 22.48
C ASP A 119 -24.55 -50.94 21.45
N PRO A 120 -24.57 -49.62 21.68
CA PRO A 120 -24.07 -48.60 20.76
C PRO A 120 -22.54 -48.54 20.62
N SER A 121 -21.77 -49.14 21.53
CA SER A 121 -20.30 -49.06 21.55
C SER A 121 -19.60 -49.75 20.37
N VAL A 122 -20.17 -50.85 19.87
CA VAL A 122 -19.58 -51.65 18.78
C VAL A 122 -19.77 -50.99 17.41
N ARG A 123 -20.87 -50.23 17.22
CA ARG A 123 -21.14 -49.53 15.95
C ARG A 123 -20.18 -48.36 15.73
N ALA A 124 -19.91 -47.58 16.77
CA ALA A 124 -19.03 -46.41 16.70
C ALA A 124 -17.58 -46.78 16.30
N ALA A 125 -17.04 -47.88 16.82
CA ALA A 125 -15.67 -48.30 16.52
C ALA A 125 -15.48 -48.78 15.06
N VAL A 126 -16.51 -49.35 14.45
CA VAL A 126 -16.46 -49.78 13.04
C VAL A 126 -16.51 -48.56 12.12
N ASP A 127 -17.34 -47.56 12.44
CA ASP A 127 -17.48 -46.35 11.64
C ASP A 127 -16.17 -45.52 11.63
N GLU A 128 -15.46 -45.43 12.76
CA GLU A 128 -14.17 -44.74 12.88
C GLU A 128 -13.04 -45.41 12.06
N ALA A 129 -13.00 -46.74 12.05
CA ALA A 129 -12.02 -47.49 11.25
C ALA A 129 -12.26 -47.30 9.74
N VAL A 130 -13.52 -47.21 9.32
CA VAL A 130 -13.88 -46.98 7.91
C VAL A 130 -13.58 -45.55 7.48
N SER A 131 -13.77 -44.54 8.34
CA SER A 131 -13.42 -43.14 8.01
C SER A 131 -11.92 -42.95 7.86
N ALA A 132 -11.11 -43.53 8.76
CA ALA A 132 -9.65 -43.43 8.70
C ALA A 132 -9.08 -44.05 7.41
N GLU A 133 -9.64 -45.17 6.95
CA GLU A 133 -9.22 -45.83 5.71
C GLU A 133 -9.54 -45.01 4.45
N ARG A 134 -10.69 -44.33 4.44
CA ARG A 134 -11.10 -43.43 3.35
C ARG A 134 -10.20 -42.19 3.28
N GLU A 135 -9.88 -41.60 4.43
CA GLU A 135 -8.96 -40.46 4.49
C GLU A 135 -7.56 -40.84 4.00
N ARG A 136 -7.03 -41.99 4.43
CA ARG A 136 -5.73 -42.49 3.95
C ARG A 136 -5.70 -42.64 2.43
N SER A 137 -6.72 -43.27 1.87
CA SER A 137 -6.81 -43.53 0.43
C SER A 137 -6.94 -42.23 -0.38
N SER A 138 -7.77 -41.30 0.09
CA SER A 138 -7.93 -39.98 -0.55
C SER A 138 -6.65 -39.17 -0.57
N ILE A 139 -5.86 -39.18 0.52
CA ILE A 139 -4.61 -38.41 0.60
C ILE A 139 -3.56 -38.98 -0.35
N ILE A 140 -3.45 -40.31 -0.45
CA ILE A 140 -2.50 -40.96 -1.35
C ILE A 140 -2.87 -40.67 -2.81
N GLU A 141 -4.15 -40.74 -3.17
CA GLU A 141 -4.61 -40.44 -4.53
C GLU A 141 -4.39 -38.97 -4.93
N ASP A 142 -4.67 -38.02 -4.02
CA ASP A 142 -4.46 -36.58 -4.29
C ASP A 142 -2.96 -36.27 -4.48
N LEU A 143 -2.09 -36.79 -3.60
CA LEU A 143 -0.65 -36.62 -3.71
C LEU A 143 -0.09 -37.23 -4.99
N ALA A 144 -0.52 -38.44 -5.36
CA ALA A 144 -0.11 -39.11 -6.58
C ALA A 144 -0.53 -38.34 -7.84
N THR A 145 -1.76 -37.79 -7.84
CA THR A 145 -2.32 -37.05 -8.98
C THR A 145 -1.61 -35.70 -9.16
N ARG A 146 -1.38 -34.96 -8.06
CA ARG A 146 -0.68 -33.66 -8.11
C ARG A 146 0.77 -33.79 -8.57
N SER A 147 1.45 -34.87 -8.18
CA SER A 147 2.82 -35.13 -8.60
C SER A 147 2.94 -35.76 -9.99
N GLY A 148 1.81 -36.02 -10.68
CA GLY A 148 1.81 -36.56 -12.05
C GLY A 148 2.03 -38.08 -12.14
N PHE A 149 1.92 -38.82 -11.04
CA PHE A 149 2.14 -40.28 -10.96
C PHE A 149 0.89 -41.02 -10.42
N PRO A 150 -0.25 -40.98 -11.11
CA PRO A 150 -1.51 -41.55 -10.61
C PRO A 150 -1.47 -43.07 -10.43
N ASP A 151 -0.69 -43.79 -11.24
CA ASP A 151 -0.59 -45.26 -11.16
C ASP A 151 0.17 -45.72 -9.91
N LEU A 152 1.20 -44.97 -9.49
CA LEU A 152 1.93 -45.21 -8.24
C LEU A 152 1.00 -45.07 -7.02
N GLY A 153 0.12 -44.05 -7.03
CA GLY A 153 -0.89 -43.88 -5.98
C GLY A 153 -1.83 -45.07 -5.85
N ARG A 154 -2.36 -45.59 -6.97
CA ARG A 154 -3.30 -46.73 -6.97
C ARG A 154 -2.65 -48.01 -6.44
N GLU A 155 -1.39 -48.25 -6.74
CA GLU A 155 -0.63 -49.39 -6.22
C GLU A 155 -0.50 -49.31 -4.69
N HIS A 156 -0.13 -48.13 -4.18
CA HIS A 156 0.09 -47.92 -2.75
C HIS A 156 -1.20 -47.85 -1.92
N VAL A 157 -2.32 -47.43 -2.52
CA VAL A 157 -3.65 -47.59 -1.91
C VAL A 157 -4.00 -49.07 -1.74
N ARG A 158 -3.74 -49.93 -2.74
CA ARG A 158 -4.00 -51.38 -2.65
C ARG A 158 -3.04 -52.09 -1.70
N ALA A 159 -1.80 -51.64 -1.63
CA ALA A 159 -0.78 -52.20 -0.73
C ALA A 159 -1.00 -51.82 0.75
N GLY A 160 -1.93 -50.89 1.04
CA GLY A 160 -2.23 -50.46 2.41
C GLY A 160 -1.10 -49.65 3.06
N THR A 161 -0.23 -49.01 2.26
CA THR A 161 0.91 -48.27 2.82
C THR A 161 0.45 -47.04 3.60
N PRO A 162 1.08 -46.71 4.74
CA PRO A 162 0.78 -45.50 5.49
C PRO A 162 1.22 -44.25 4.71
N VAL A 163 0.49 -43.13 4.91
CA VAL A 163 0.68 -41.88 4.16
C VAL A 163 2.12 -41.36 4.22
N GLU A 164 2.76 -41.39 5.39
CA GLU A 164 4.13 -40.87 5.53
C GLU A 164 5.16 -41.67 4.72
N GLN A 165 4.97 -42.99 4.65
CA GLN A 165 5.85 -43.86 3.84
C GLN A 165 5.61 -43.65 2.34
N PHE A 166 4.37 -43.36 1.94
CA PHE A 166 4.07 -43.00 0.56
C PHE A 166 4.71 -41.67 0.15
N ARG A 167 4.73 -40.66 1.04
CA ARG A 167 5.38 -39.37 0.77
C ARG A 167 6.87 -39.50 0.50
N SER A 168 7.59 -40.30 1.29
CA SER A 168 9.01 -40.54 1.03
C SER A 168 9.25 -41.25 -0.29
N LEU A 169 8.44 -42.28 -0.61
CA LEU A 169 8.56 -43.02 -1.86
C LEU A 169 8.23 -42.16 -3.10
N LEU A 170 7.21 -41.31 -2.99
CA LEU A 170 6.82 -40.38 -4.05
C LEU A 170 7.94 -39.36 -4.33
N LEU A 171 8.60 -38.86 -3.28
CA LEU A 171 9.73 -37.94 -3.41
C LEU A 171 10.92 -38.60 -4.12
N ASP A 172 11.28 -39.84 -3.73
CA ASP A 172 12.35 -40.59 -4.37
C ASP A 172 12.04 -40.88 -5.85
N HIS A 173 10.76 -41.15 -6.16
CA HIS A 173 10.28 -41.34 -7.53
C HIS A 173 10.38 -40.05 -8.37
N MET A 174 10.02 -38.90 -7.80
CA MET A 174 10.15 -37.58 -8.44
C MET A 174 11.60 -37.25 -8.77
N VAL A 175 12.51 -37.43 -7.81
CA VAL A 175 13.95 -37.18 -7.98
C VAL A 175 14.56 -38.09 -9.07
N SER A 176 14.11 -39.35 -9.11
CA SER A 176 14.56 -40.31 -10.13
C SER A 176 14.08 -39.93 -11.54
N ASN A 177 12.86 -39.39 -11.66
CA ASN A 177 12.31 -38.98 -12.94
C ASN A 177 12.93 -37.65 -13.44
N GLU A 178 13.25 -36.71 -12.54
CA GLU A 178 13.94 -35.46 -12.87
C GLU A 178 15.33 -35.71 -13.49
N ARG A 179 16.05 -36.74 -13.01
CA ARG A 179 17.35 -37.13 -13.58
C ARG A 179 17.28 -37.67 -15.01
N GLN A 180 16.11 -38.16 -15.45
CA GLN A 180 15.93 -38.74 -16.78
C GLN A 180 15.49 -37.71 -17.83
N SER A 181 15.06 -36.51 -17.42
CA SER A 181 14.64 -35.44 -18.32
C SER A 181 15.58 -34.22 -18.19
N PRO A 182 16.61 -34.08 -19.05
CA PRO A 182 17.49 -32.91 -19.01
C PRO A 182 16.66 -31.66 -19.30
N THR A 183 16.57 -30.76 -18.32
CA THR A 183 15.96 -29.45 -18.53
C THR A 183 16.89 -28.61 -19.41
N ASP A 184 16.50 -28.37 -20.66
CA ASP A 184 17.24 -27.46 -21.56
C ASP A 184 17.12 -26.03 -21.01
N SER A 185 18.24 -25.48 -20.53
CA SER A 185 18.34 -24.13 -19.94
C SER A 185 18.28 -23.01 -21.00
N ARG A 186 17.48 -23.19 -22.06
CA ARG A 186 17.30 -22.23 -23.15
C ARG A 186 15.85 -21.78 -23.33
N VAL A 187 15.12 -21.62 -22.22
CA VAL A 187 13.90 -20.79 -22.25
C VAL A 187 14.32 -19.34 -22.43
N ARG A 188 14.43 -18.92 -23.69
CA ARG A 188 14.38 -17.50 -24.06
C ARG A 188 12.98 -17.02 -23.68
N VAL A 189 12.88 -16.24 -22.63
CA VAL A 189 11.68 -15.48 -22.33
C VAL A 189 11.54 -14.42 -23.42
N ASP A 190 10.85 -14.75 -24.51
CA ASP A 190 10.30 -13.72 -25.38
C ASP A 190 9.18 -13.04 -24.60
N VAL A 191 9.52 -11.95 -23.92
CA VAL A 191 8.52 -11.01 -23.45
C VAL A 191 7.88 -10.45 -24.71
N VAL A 192 6.67 -10.92 -25.04
CA VAL A 192 5.86 -10.37 -26.13
C VAL A 192 5.47 -8.93 -25.74
N HIS A 193 6.41 -8.01 -25.88
CA HIS A 193 6.11 -6.60 -26.07
C HIS A 193 5.54 -6.47 -27.48
N ASP A 194 4.54 -5.60 -27.63
CA ASP A 194 4.09 -5.16 -28.94
C ASP A 194 5.32 -4.73 -29.77
N GLU A 195 5.45 -5.28 -30.98
CA GLU A 195 6.56 -4.98 -31.88
C GLU A 195 6.67 -3.47 -32.12
N ALA A 196 5.53 -2.76 -32.16
CA ALA A 196 5.48 -1.32 -32.29
C ALA A 196 6.10 -0.58 -31.09
N VAL A 197 5.85 -1.04 -29.87
CA VAL A 197 6.42 -0.44 -28.64
C VAL A 197 7.92 -0.69 -28.56
N THR A 198 8.35 -1.92 -28.88
CA THR A 198 9.78 -2.28 -28.92
C THR A 198 10.52 -1.46 -29.96
N ARG A 199 9.95 -1.34 -31.18
CA ARG A 199 10.49 -0.51 -32.26
C ARG A 199 10.60 0.96 -31.85
N ARG A 200 9.52 1.53 -31.31
CA ARG A 200 9.49 2.92 -30.84
C ARG A 200 10.56 3.17 -29.77
N SER A 201 10.67 2.29 -28.79
CA SER A 201 11.67 2.40 -27.71
C SER A 201 13.11 2.35 -28.26
N ALA A 202 13.36 1.53 -29.27
CA ALA A 202 14.65 1.40 -29.93
C ALA A 202 15.00 2.63 -30.77
N GLN A 203 14.03 3.21 -31.48
CA GLN A 203 14.18 4.47 -32.22
C GLN A 203 14.42 5.66 -31.28
N ILE A 204 13.68 5.74 -30.16
CA ILE A 204 13.89 6.75 -29.10
C ILE A 204 15.31 6.67 -28.56
N GLU A 205 15.79 5.47 -28.24
CA GLU A 205 17.13 5.28 -27.71
C GLU A 205 18.21 5.68 -28.73
N ALA A 206 18.07 5.26 -29.98
CA ALA A 206 19.03 5.60 -31.03
C ALA A 206 19.09 7.10 -31.31
N LEU A 207 17.92 7.75 -31.39
CA LEU A 207 17.82 9.20 -31.59
C LEU A 207 18.37 9.97 -30.39
N ALA A 208 18.15 9.51 -29.16
CA ALA A 208 18.71 10.15 -27.97
C ALA A 208 20.25 10.20 -28.04
N TYR A 209 20.91 9.11 -28.45
CA TYR A 209 22.36 9.11 -28.65
C TYR A 209 22.79 10.02 -29.81
N GLY A 210 22.02 10.09 -30.90
CA GLY A 210 22.24 11.04 -31.98
C GLY A 210 22.14 12.51 -31.52
N LEU A 211 21.24 12.78 -30.58
CA LEU A 211 21.10 14.09 -29.90
C LEU A 211 22.19 14.32 -28.83
N GLY A 212 23.16 13.41 -28.67
CA GLY A 212 24.30 13.58 -27.78
C GLY A 212 24.11 13.07 -26.36
N ALA A 213 23.06 12.30 -26.07
CA ALA A 213 22.92 11.59 -24.80
C ALA A 213 24.18 10.75 -24.49
N PRO A 214 24.70 10.75 -23.24
CA PRO A 214 25.82 9.89 -22.87
C PRO A 214 25.50 8.41 -23.10
N THR A 215 26.35 7.74 -23.88
CA THR A 215 26.20 6.31 -24.16
C THR A 215 26.52 5.48 -22.90
N PRO A 216 25.67 4.51 -22.52
CA PRO A 216 25.97 3.59 -21.43
C PRO A 216 27.26 2.81 -21.68
N GLN A 217 27.95 2.43 -20.60
CA GLN A 217 29.19 1.66 -20.68
C GLN A 217 28.99 0.28 -21.35
N ALA A 218 27.78 -0.28 -21.30
CA ALA A 218 27.39 -1.52 -21.97
C ALA A 218 27.07 -1.35 -23.49
N GLY A 219 27.11 -0.11 -24.00
CA GLY A 219 26.70 0.23 -25.36
C GLY A 219 25.17 0.29 -25.55
N PRO A 220 24.71 0.71 -26.73
CA PRO A 220 23.28 0.79 -27.07
C PRO A 220 22.64 -0.60 -27.08
N SER A 221 21.34 -0.65 -26.78
CA SER A 221 20.56 -1.89 -26.84
C SER A 221 20.63 -2.55 -28.23
N ALA A 222 20.50 -3.88 -28.28
CA ALA A 222 20.59 -4.63 -29.53
C ALA A 222 19.54 -4.18 -30.57
N ALA A 223 18.35 -3.80 -30.11
CA ALA A 223 17.29 -3.26 -30.95
C ALA A 223 17.58 -1.84 -31.43
N ALA A 224 18.21 -0.98 -30.61
CA ALA A 224 18.55 0.39 -31.00
C ALA A 224 19.66 0.44 -32.06
N ARG A 225 20.56 -0.55 -32.10
CA ARG A 225 21.70 -0.58 -33.06
C ARG A 225 21.30 -0.46 -34.52
N GLN A 226 20.13 -0.98 -34.90
CA GLN A 226 19.65 -0.90 -36.29
C GLN A 226 19.20 0.52 -36.69
N TYR A 227 18.87 1.35 -35.70
CA TYR A 227 18.42 2.74 -35.86
C TYR A 227 19.53 3.77 -35.60
N MET A 228 20.71 3.32 -35.16
CA MET A 228 21.86 4.20 -34.92
C MET A 228 22.34 4.83 -36.22
N GLY A 229 22.53 6.16 -36.21
CA GLY A 229 23.01 6.91 -37.36
C GLY A 229 21.91 7.35 -38.34
N MET A 230 20.65 7.04 -38.06
CA MET A 230 19.51 7.63 -38.78
C MET A 230 19.29 9.08 -38.34
N GLY A 231 19.08 9.97 -39.31
CA GLY A 231 18.69 11.36 -39.06
C GLY A 231 17.21 11.53 -38.69
N LEU A 232 16.77 12.75 -38.37
CA LEU A 232 15.36 13.05 -38.13
C LEU A 232 14.51 12.74 -39.37
N VAL A 233 15.04 13.03 -40.55
CA VAL A 233 14.34 12.80 -41.82
C VAL A 233 14.15 11.31 -42.08
N ASP A 234 15.17 10.50 -41.79
CA ASP A 234 15.13 9.04 -41.98
C ASP A 234 14.13 8.38 -41.02
N LEU A 235 14.12 8.80 -39.76
CA LEU A 235 13.15 8.31 -38.76
C LEU A 235 11.72 8.76 -39.09
N ALA A 236 11.54 10.00 -39.55
CA ALA A 236 10.24 10.48 -40.03
C ALA A 236 9.77 9.65 -41.25
N ALA A 237 10.65 9.36 -42.19
CA ALA A 237 10.35 8.53 -43.36
C ALA A 237 9.99 7.09 -42.97
N GLU A 238 10.69 6.51 -41.99
CA GLU A 238 10.38 5.17 -41.48
C GLU A 238 9.00 5.15 -40.78
N SER A 239 8.68 6.17 -39.98
CA SER A 239 7.40 6.25 -39.25
C SER A 239 6.17 6.27 -40.17
N VAL A 240 6.29 6.87 -41.36
CA VAL A 240 5.22 6.93 -42.36
C VAL A 240 5.34 5.85 -43.44
N ASN A 241 6.26 4.89 -43.27
CA ASN A 241 6.59 3.86 -44.26
C ASN A 241 6.81 4.44 -45.67
N TYR A 242 7.59 5.52 -45.75
CA TYR A 242 7.82 6.25 -46.99
C TYR A 242 8.53 5.39 -48.04
N ARG A 243 7.81 5.02 -49.11
CA ARG A 243 8.36 4.26 -50.26
C ARG A 243 8.79 5.18 -51.40
N GLY A 244 9.51 6.25 -51.07
CA GLY A 244 9.98 7.24 -52.04
C GLY A 244 11.40 6.99 -52.56
N ARG A 245 11.97 8.01 -53.19
CA ARG A 245 13.33 7.98 -53.74
C ARG A 245 14.37 7.95 -52.61
N ARG A 246 15.49 7.27 -52.86
CA ARG A 246 16.63 7.13 -51.91
C ARG A 246 17.36 8.45 -51.62
N MET A 247 17.19 9.46 -52.47
CA MET A 247 17.65 10.84 -52.23
C MET A 247 16.43 11.75 -52.25
N MET A 248 16.12 12.33 -51.09
CA MET A 248 14.96 13.19 -50.91
C MET A 248 15.34 14.63 -51.27
N ASN A 249 14.52 15.29 -52.08
CA ASN A 249 14.64 16.73 -52.27
C ASN A 249 13.93 17.46 -51.12
N ALA A 250 14.18 18.77 -50.94
CA ALA A 250 13.54 19.57 -49.87
C ALA A 250 12.01 19.46 -49.86
N ARG A 251 11.38 19.29 -51.03
CA ARG A 251 9.93 19.04 -51.14
C ARG A 251 9.53 17.66 -50.61
N ASP A 252 10.31 16.63 -50.92
CA ASP A 252 10.04 15.27 -50.44
C ASP A 252 10.19 15.20 -48.92
N ILE A 253 11.20 15.90 -48.37
CA ILE A 253 11.43 16.04 -46.93
C ILE A 253 10.25 16.75 -46.26
N ASP A 254 9.75 17.83 -46.86
CA ASP A 254 8.59 18.56 -46.37
C ASP A 254 7.31 17.72 -46.40
N ASP A 255 7.09 16.97 -47.47
CA ASP A 255 5.96 16.04 -47.60
C ASP A 255 6.04 14.91 -46.56
N VAL A 256 7.25 14.38 -46.29
CA VAL A 256 7.49 13.37 -45.25
C VAL A 256 7.22 13.94 -43.87
N PHE A 257 7.77 15.10 -43.51
CA PHE A 257 7.53 15.71 -42.20
C PHE A 257 6.07 16.10 -42.01
N THR A 258 5.41 16.66 -43.02
CA THR A 258 3.98 17.01 -42.94
C THR A 258 3.14 15.76 -42.65
N ARG A 259 3.40 14.65 -43.35
CA ARG A 259 2.72 13.38 -43.09
C ARG A 259 3.06 12.80 -41.72
N ALA A 260 4.32 12.91 -41.30
CA ALA A 260 4.81 12.40 -40.03
C ALA A 260 4.35 13.23 -38.83
N SER A 261 3.92 14.48 -39.04
CA SER A 261 3.40 15.39 -38.01
C SER A 261 1.93 15.12 -37.66
N HIS A 262 1.19 14.42 -38.52
CA HIS A 262 -0.19 14.07 -38.24
C HIS A 262 -0.30 13.04 -37.12
N SER A 263 -1.39 13.11 -36.33
CA SER A 263 -1.59 12.34 -35.09
C SER A 263 -1.54 10.81 -35.23
N THR A 264 -1.60 10.28 -36.46
CA THR A 264 -1.51 8.84 -36.74
C THR A 264 -0.07 8.33 -36.80
N SER A 265 0.92 9.22 -36.80
CA SER A 265 2.34 8.89 -36.88
C SER A 265 2.99 8.73 -35.51
N ASP A 266 3.92 7.78 -35.40
CA ASP A 266 4.74 7.57 -34.19
C ASP A 266 5.89 8.60 -34.06
N PHE A 267 6.21 9.35 -35.11
CA PHE A 267 7.36 10.25 -35.14
C PHE A 267 7.38 11.33 -34.04
N PRO A 268 6.28 12.06 -33.76
CA PRO A 268 6.27 13.05 -32.69
C PRO A 268 6.55 12.42 -31.33
N ALA A 269 6.00 11.22 -31.07
CA ALA A 269 6.24 10.49 -29.83
C ALA A 269 7.68 9.97 -29.71
N ILE A 270 8.31 9.56 -30.83
CA ILE A 270 9.72 9.16 -30.87
C ILE A 270 10.62 10.35 -30.59
N PHE A 271 10.37 11.49 -31.26
CA PHE A 271 11.17 12.70 -31.11
C PHE A 271 11.03 13.28 -29.70
N GLU A 272 9.81 13.39 -29.17
CA GLU A 272 9.55 13.83 -27.79
C GLU A 272 10.22 12.90 -26.77
N GLY A 273 10.10 11.58 -26.94
CA GLY A 273 10.74 10.61 -26.07
C GLY A 273 12.28 10.70 -26.07
N ALA A 274 12.88 10.92 -27.25
CA ALA A 274 14.32 11.07 -27.39
C ALA A 274 14.81 12.37 -26.74
N VAL A 275 14.10 13.47 -26.96
CA VAL A 275 14.40 14.77 -26.34
C VAL A 275 14.28 14.70 -24.82
N ASN A 276 13.19 14.12 -24.30
CA ASN A 276 12.99 13.96 -22.85
C ASN A 276 14.10 13.12 -22.21
N ARG A 277 14.47 11.99 -22.83
CA ARG A 277 15.57 11.14 -22.34
C ARG A 277 16.91 11.87 -22.34
N THR A 278 17.24 12.57 -23.41
CA THR A 278 18.49 13.36 -23.49
C THR A 278 18.50 14.47 -22.45
N LEU A 279 17.38 15.20 -22.30
CA LEU A 279 17.26 16.29 -21.36
C LEU A 279 17.39 15.81 -19.91
N GLU A 280 16.73 14.70 -19.55
CA GLU A 280 16.82 14.09 -18.23
C GLU A 280 18.27 13.72 -17.87
N GLN A 281 18.99 13.09 -18.81
CA GLN A 281 20.39 12.70 -18.59
C GLN A 281 21.31 13.92 -18.46
N ARG A 282 21.09 14.97 -19.26
CA ARG A 282 21.84 16.23 -19.15
C ARG A 282 21.56 16.94 -17.83
N TYR A 283 20.29 16.98 -17.43
CA TYR A 283 19.87 17.57 -16.18
C TYR A 283 20.46 16.82 -14.97
N ALA A 284 20.54 15.49 -15.01
CA ALA A 284 21.15 14.68 -13.94
C ALA A 284 22.65 14.97 -13.73
N LEU A 285 23.36 15.43 -14.78
CA LEU A 285 24.77 15.84 -14.67
C LEU A 285 24.94 17.20 -13.99
N ALA A 286 23.95 18.08 -14.11
CA ALA A 286 23.98 19.39 -13.48
C ALA A 286 23.46 19.28 -12.03
N GLN A 287 24.37 19.38 -11.06
CA GLN A 287 24.01 19.35 -9.64
C GLN A 287 24.10 20.76 -9.04
N PRO A 288 22.96 21.42 -8.77
CA PRO A 288 22.93 22.69 -8.04
C PRO A 288 23.54 22.57 -6.65
N THR A 289 24.11 23.67 -6.15
CA THR A 289 24.85 23.68 -4.89
C THR A 289 23.92 23.54 -3.68
N PHE A 290 22.70 24.07 -3.78
CA PHE A 290 21.72 24.05 -2.69
C PHE A 290 21.31 22.63 -2.28
N LYS A 291 21.37 21.65 -3.19
CA LYS A 291 21.00 20.26 -2.91
C LYS A 291 21.89 19.61 -1.82
N ARG A 292 23.08 20.16 -1.57
CA ARG A 292 24.03 19.65 -0.56
C ARG A 292 23.71 20.09 0.87
N PHE A 293 23.06 21.24 1.07
CA PHE A 293 22.76 21.77 2.42
C PHE A 293 21.26 21.92 2.70
N ALA A 294 20.41 21.95 1.68
CA ALA A 294 18.96 22.04 1.80
C ALA A 294 18.30 20.66 1.72
N ARG A 295 17.21 20.44 2.47
CA ARG A 295 16.55 19.12 2.56
C ARG A 295 15.51 18.93 1.44
N LYS A 296 15.59 17.80 0.71
CA LYS A 296 14.58 17.39 -0.28
C LYS A 296 13.29 16.95 0.42
N ARG A 297 12.15 17.50 0.01
CA ARG A 297 10.79 17.05 0.34
C ARG A 297 9.88 17.38 -0.82
N ASN A 298 9.42 16.35 -1.52
CA ASN A 298 8.54 16.53 -2.67
C ASN A 298 7.16 17.03 -2.25
N PHE A 299 6.51 17.75 -3.16
CA PHE A 299 5.16 18.29 -3.00
C PHE A 299 4.16 17.38 -3.68
N ARG A 300 3.10 17.00 -2.99
CA ARG A 300 2.02 16.20 -3.59
C ARG A 300 1.13 17.03 -4.52
N ASP A 301 0.97 18.31 -4.22
CA ASP A 301 0.16 19.25 -4.99
C ASP A 301 0.73 20.68 -4.92
N PHE A 302 0.12 21.61 -5.67
CA PHE A 302 0.51 23.02 -5.70
C PHE A 302 -0.03 23.83 -4.51
N ARG A 303 -0.67 23.22 -3.50
CA ARG A 303 -1.13 23.99 -2.34
C ARG A 303 0.07 24.24 -1.42
N PRO A 304 0.05 25.34 -0.63
CA PRO A 304 1.08 25.57 0.37
C PRO A 304 1.19 24.37 1.34
N ASP A 305 2.32 23.66 1.31
CA ASP A 305 2.67 22.64 2.31
C ASP A 305 3.06 23.37 3.59
N THR A 306 2.17 23.32 4.58
CA THR A 306 2.49 23.77 5.92
C THR A 306 3.46 22.77 6.52
N THR A 307 4.72 23.15 6.57
CA THR A 307 5.67 22.49 7.45
C THR A 307 5.29 22.88 8.88
N VAL A 308 4.45 22.03 9.49
CA VAL A 308 4.24 22.04 10.92
C VAL A 308 5.57 21.63 11.53
N LYS A 309 6.25 22.59 12.15
CA LYS A 309 7.32 22.31 13.10
C LYS A 309 6.64 21.54 14.23
N VAL A 310 6.65 20.21 14.14
CA VAL A 310 6.29 19.36 15.29
C VAL A 310 7.29 19.80 16.36
N GLY A 311 6.78 20.51 17.37
CA GLY A 311 7.60 20.91 18.50
C GLY A 311 8.36 19.70 19.01
N ASP A 312 9.59 19.91 19.48
CA ASP A 312 10.40 18.81 20.00
C ASP A 312 9.56 18.03 21.00
N PHE A 313 9.66 16.70 20.93
CA PHE A 313 8.95 15.89 21.90
C PHE A 313 9.41 16.33 23.30
N PRO A 314 8.47 16.69 24.19
CA PRO A 314 8.79 17.24 25.49
C PRO A 314 9.69 16.25 26.25
N LEU A 315 10.75 16.76 26.87
CA LEU A 315 11.72 15.91 27.56
C LEU A 315 11.02 15.04 28.62
N LEU A 316 11.50 13.80 28.74
CA LEU A 316 11.02 12.86 29.74
C LEU A 316 11.28 13.44 31.14
N LYS A 317 10.20 13.68 31.87
CA LYS A 317 10.28 14.06 33.28
C LYS A 317 10.32 12.79 34.12
N LYS A 318 11.19 12.76 35.13
CA LYS A 318 11.26 11.64 36.07
C LYS A 318 9.90 11.48 36.75
N VAL A 319 9.29 10.31 36.56
CA VAL A 319 8.08 9.90 37.28
C VAL A 319 8.53 9.29 38.61
N LEU A 320 7.99 9.78 39.72
CA LEU A 320 8.23 9.22 41.06
C LEU A 320 7.30 8.00 41.26
N GLU A 321 7.58 7.13 42.24
CA GLU A 321 6.83 5.86 42.43
C GLU A 321 5.31 6.02 42.58
N ASN A 322 4.83 7.21 42.99
CA ASN A 322 3.41 7.58 43.03
C ASN A 322 3.12 8.89 42.25
N GLY A 323 4.00 9.26 41.31
CA GLY A 323 3.90 10.51 40.56
C GLY A 323 3.03 10.39 39.31
N GLU A 324 2.21 11.39 39.04
CA GLU A 324 1.44 11.47 37.80
C GLU A 324 2.34 11.78 36.58
N ILE A 325 2.06 11.14 35.45
CA ILE A 325 2.71 11.41 34.17
C ILE A 325 2.24 12.78 33.68
N LYS A 326 3.16 13.75 33.64
CA LYS A 326 2.85 15.10 33.15
C LYS A 326 2.72 15.08 31.63
N TYR A 327 1.57 15.51 31.12
CA TYR A 327 1.38 15.78 29.69
C TYR A 327 2.26 16.95 29.26
N GLY A 328 2.99 16.77 28.17
CA GLY A 328 3.73 17.85 27.54
C GLY A 328 2.90 18.55 26.47
N SER A 329 3.12 19.84 26.30
CA SER A 329 2.54 20.67 25.25
C SER A 329 3.50 20.78 24.06
N PHE A 330 2.97 20.84 22.84
CA PHE A 330 3.77 21.05 21.63
C PHE A 330 3.78 22.52 21.22
N GLY A 331 4.97 23.12 21.09
CA GLY A 331 5.12 24.45 20.49
C GLY A 331 5.02 24.37 18.96
N GLU A 332 3.92 24.84 18.36
CA GLU A 332 3.74 24.81 16.91
C GLU A 332 4.39 26.04 16.24
N GLY A 333 5.19 25.82 15.19
CA GLY A 333 5.58 26.87 14.25
C GLY A 333 5.14 26.48 12.84
N LYS A 334 4.47 27.40 12.15
CA LYS A 334 3.92 27.16 10.80
C LYS A 334 4.78 27.89 9.79
N GLU A 335 5.60 27.15 9.05
CA GLU A 335 6.25 27.68 7.84
C GLU A 335 5.54 27.10 6.62
N GLN A 336 5.37 27.91 5.58
CA GLN A 336 4.64 27.51 4.37
C GLN A 336 5.63 27.45 3.20
N VAL A 337 5.62 26.34 2.46
CA VAL A 337 6.41 26.17 1.24
C VAL A 337 5.49 25.68 0.12
N GLN A 338 5.64 26.22 -1.09
CA GLN A 338 4.79 25.89 -2.22
C GLN A 338 5.65 25.63 -3.47
N ALA A 339 5.21 24.70 -4.33
CA ALA A 339 5.77 24.50 -5.67
C ALA A 339 5.06 25.40 -6.69
N PHE A 340 5.81 25.84 -7.70
CA PHE A 340 5.28 26.57 -8.85
C PHE A 340 5.67 25.86 -10.15
N SER A 341 4.83 26.01 -11.17
CA SER A 341 5.11 25.48 -12.51
C SER A 341 5.79 26.56 -13.35
N TYR A 342 6.94 26.22 -13.91
CA TYR A 342 7.71 27.09 -14.79
C TYR A 342 7.78 26.48 -16.18
N ALA A 343 7.59 27.29 -17.21
CA ALA A 343 7.65 26.82 -18.59
C ALA A 343 8.26 27.86 -19.54
N ILE A 344 8.91 27.37 -20.59
CA ILE A 344 9.40 28.19 -21.71
C ILE A 344 9.20 27.46 -23.03
N ALA A 345 8.72 28.19 -24.04
CA ALA A 345 8.51 27.66 -25.38
C ALA A 345 9.67 28.04 -26.31
N LEU A 346 10.13 27.07 -27.09
CA LEU A 346 11.15 27.17 -28.13
C LEU A 346 10.53 26.73 -29.45
N ASN A 347 10.97 27.33 -30.55
CA ASN A 347 10.49 26.96 -31.88
C ASN A 347 11.65 26.41 -32.71
N ILE A 348 11.48 25.22 -33.25
CA ILE A 348 12.39 24.62 -34.23
C ILE A 348 11.89 25.02 -35.61
N SER A 349 12.73 25.76 -36.35
CA SER A 349 12.37 26.24 -37.69
C SER A 349 12.37 25.09 -38.71
N ARG A 350 11.54 25.23 -39.76
CA ARG A 350 11.54 24.31 -40.91
C ARG A 350 12.92 24.15 -41.56
N GLN A 351 13.74 25.19 -41.58
CA GLN A 351 15.08 25.13 -42.15
C GLN A 351 15.99 24.16 -41.37
N MET A 352 15.91 24.17 -40.03
CA MET A 352 16.66 23.23 -39.19
C MET A 352 16.19 21.78 -39.39
N LEU A 353 14.89 21.56 -39.57
CA LEU A 353 14.33 20.24 -39.86
C LEU A 353 14.77 19.71 -41.22
N ILE A 354 14.73 20.55 -42.27
CA ILE A 354 15.14 20.14 -43.63
C ILE A 354 16.64 19.87 -43.70
N ASN A 355 17.45 20.64 -42.98
CA ASN A 355 18.90 20.47 -42.97
C ASN A 355 19.35 19.31 -42.07
N ASP A 356 18.43 18.67 -41.34
CA ASP A 356 18.68 17.57 -40.40
C ASP A 356 19.86 17.86 -39.46
N ASP A 357 19.92 19.09 -38.96
CA ASP A 357 21.01 19.56 -38.10
C ASP A 357 20.78 19.09 -36.65
N LEU A 358 20.97 17.79 -36.44
CA LEU A 358 20.96 17.16 -35.12
C LEU A 358 21.98 17.80 -34.16
N GLY A 359 23.08 18.34 -34.71
CA GLY A 359 24.11 19.04 -33.94
C GLY A 359 23.57 20.32 -33.29
N ALA A 360 22.92 21.18 -34.07
CA ALA A 360 22.33 22.41 -33.55
C ALA A 360 21.19 22.13 -32.54
N ILE A 361 20.39 21.09 -32.77
CA ILE A 361 19.34 20.67 -31.82
C ILE A 361 19.98 20.13 -30.53
N SER A 362 21.03 19.32 -30.64
CA SER A 362 21.79 18.78 -29.50
C SER A 362 22.44 19.88 -28.65
N GLU A 363 23.02 20.90 -29.28
CA GLU A 363 23.60 22.06 -28.59
C GLU A 363 22.53 22.86 -27.84
N LEU A 364 21.39 23.13 -28.48
CA LEU A 364 20.25 23.79 -27.87
C LEU A 364 19.76 23.02 -26.63
N LEU A 365 19.55 21.71 -26.74
CA LEU A 365 19.09 20.87 -25.63
C LEU A 365 20.11 20.76 -24.50
N THR A 366 21.40 20.68 -24.84
CA THR A 366 22.48 20.62 -23.85
C THR A 366 22.58 21.92 -23.05
N SER A 367 22.50 23.07 -23.74
CA SER A 367 22.45 24.38 -23.08
C SER A 367 21.25 24.49 -22.12
N TYR A 368 20.13 23.87 -22.49
CA TYR A 368 18.90 23.95 -21.74
C TYR A 368 18.93 23.10 -20.46
N GLY A 369 19.45 21.87 -20.51
CA GLY A 369 19.59 21.03 -19.31
C GLY A 369 20.40 21.71 -18.20
N ALA A 370 21.50 22.39 -18.56
CA ALA A 370 22.28 23.19 -17.63
C ALA A 370 21.52 24.46 -17.16
N SER A 371 20.75 25.09 -18.05
CA SER A 371 19.97 26.28 -17.73
C SER A 371 18.84 26.01 -16.73
N VAL A 372 18.21 24.84 -16.76
CA VAL A 372 17.19 24.44 -15.75
C VAL A 372 17.83 24.31 -14.37
N ALA A 373 18.99 23.66 -14.27
CA ALA A 373 19.71 23.56 -13.01
C ALA A 373 20.18 24.94 -12.49
N LEU A 374 20.63 25.82 -13.38
CA LEU A 374 20.94 27.20 -13.03
C LEU A 374 19.70 27.97 -12.57
N PHE A 375 18.55 27.75 -13.20
CA PHE A 375 17.27 28.34 -12.79
C PHE A 375 16.87 27.89 -11.38
N GLU A 376 17.00 26.60 -11.05
CA GLU A 376 16.75 26.11 -9.69
C GLU A 376 17.66 26.80 -8.67
N GLU A 377 18.96 26.91 -8.99
CA GLU A 377 19.95 27.58 -8.14
C GLU A 377 19.56 29.05 -7.92
N VAL A 378 19.35 29.82 -8.99
CA VAL A 378 18.99 31.24 -8.90
C VAL A 378 17.68 31.42 -8.13
N THR A 379 16.68 30.59 -8.40
CA THR A 379 15.37 30.65 -7.72
C THR A 379 15.49 30.33 -6.23
N PHE A 380 16.30 29.33 -5.87
CA PHE A 380 16.57 28.99 -4.47
C PHE A 380 17.26 30.13 -3.72
N TYR A 381 18.30 30.73 -4.31
CA TYR A 381 19.04 31.81 -3.65
C TYR A 381 18.25 33.14 -3.60
N ALA A 382 17.46 33.43 -4.62
CA ALA A 382 16.59 34.61 -4.64
C ALA A 382 15.40 34.48 -3.67
N GLY A 383 14.79 33.28 -3.60
CA GLY A 383 13.60 33.03 -2.80
C GLY A 383 13.90 32.51 -1.39
N ALA A 384 14.41 31.28 -1.27
CA ALA A 384 14.54 30.59 0.00
C ALA A 384 15.71 31.15 0.86
N PHE A 385 16.89 31.34 0.27
CA PHE A 385 18.09 31.73 1.02
C PHE A 385 17.98 33.13 1.65
N ASN A 386 17.38 34.07 0.93
CA ASN A 386 17.11 35.44 1.40
C ASN A 386 15.68 35.62 1.92
N GLY A 387 14.93 34.52 2.08
CA GLY A 387 13.54 34.54 2.51
C GLY A 387 13.36 34.89 3.98
N ASN A 388 12.17 35.36 4.31
CA ASN A 388 11.75 35.58 5.69
C ASN A 388 11.05 34.34 6.24
N LEU A 389 11.19 34.11 7.54
CA LEU A 389 10.43 33.10 8.28
C LEU A 389 9.07 33.66 8.73
N ALA A 390 8.25 32.82 9.35
CA ALA A 390 6.93 33.19 9.87
C ALA A 390 6.92 34.34 10.90
N ASP A 391 8.08 34.68 11.48
CA ASP A 391 8.28 35.84 12.37
C ASP A 391 8.54 37.17 11.63
N GLY A 392 8.59 37.14 10.28
CA GLY A 392 8.86 38.30 9.44
C GLY A 392 10.34 38.68 9.35
N LYS A 393 11.25 37.91 9.97
CA LYS A 393 12.69 38.15 9.95
C LYS A 393 13.38 37.26 8.91
N PRO A 394 14.50 37.71 8.32
CA PRO A 394 15.29 36.86 7.44
C PRO A 394 15.84 35.66 8.22
N VAL A 395 16.14 34.57 7.51
CA VAL A 395 16.71 33.35 8.11
C VAL A 395 17.90 33.68 9.02
N PHE A 396 18.82 34.54 8.57
CA PHE A 396 19.96 35.02 9.36
C PHE A 396 19.68 36.39 9.98
N HIS A 397 19.51 36.42 11.29
CA HIS A 397 19.22 37.65 12.03
C HIS A 397 19.86 37.62 13.43
N ALA A 398 20.17 38.80 13.98
CA ALA A 398 20.78 38.91 15.31
C ALA A 398 19.92 38.27 16.41
N GLU A 399 18.60 38.42 16.33
CA GLU A 399 17.65 37.83 17.28
C GLU A 399 17.57 36.30 17.20
N HIS A 400 17.89 35.72 16.05
CA HIS A 400 17.98 34.27 15.88
C HIS A 400 19.31 33.73 16.42
N LYS A 401 20.21 34.60 16.90
CA LYS A 401 21.55 34.27 17.40
C LYS A 401 22.39 33.47 16.39
N ASN A 402 22.10 33.63 15.11
CA ASN A 402 22.74 32.92 14.01
C ASN A 402 23.47 33.85 13.03
N LEU A 403 23.67 35.11 13.42
CA LEU A 403 24.43 36.11 12.69
C LEU A 403 25.61 36.61 13.54
N ALA A 404 26.78 36.71 12.94
CA ALA A 404 27.96 37.29 13.58
C ALA A 404 27.70 38.76 13.94
N ALA A 405 28.02 39.15 15.18
CA ALA A 405 27.91 40.55 15.62
C ALA A 405 28.90 41.47 14.90
N THR A 406 30.08 40.96 14.55
CA THR A 406 31.14 41.69 13.84
C THR A 406 31.54 40.89 12.60
N ALA A 407 31.68 41.59 11.48
CA ALA A 407 32.20 41.02 10.25
C ALA A 407 33.66 40.60 10.46
N ALA A 408 33.98 39.33 10.20
CA ALA A 408 35.32 38.79 10.46
C ALA A 408 35.81 37.92 9.31
N ALA A 409 37.13 37.96 9.07
CA ALA A 409 37.80 37.07 8.14
C ALA A 409 37.65 35.60 8.55
N ILE A 410 37.89 34.69 7.60
CA ILE A 410 37.82 33.25 7.82
C ILE A 410 39.07 32.83 8.62
N THR A 411 38.92 32.62 9.93
CA THR A 411 39.99 32.19 10.84
C THR A 411 39.48 31.09 11.75
N VAL A 412 40.40 30.36 12.41
CA VAL A 412 40.05 29.30 13.37
C VAL A 412 39.15 29.86 14.49
N ASP A 413 39.44 31.07 14.97
CA ASP A 413 38.66 31.72 16.03
C ASP A 413 37.25 32.13 15.55
N SER A 414 37.13 32.72 14.35
CA SER A 414 35.83 33.16 13.83
C SER A 414 34.91 31.98 13.50
N VAL A 415 35.46 30.88 12.96
CA VAL A 415 34.73 29.63 12.74
C VAL A 415 34.40 28.95 14.07
N GLY A 416 35.28 29.03 15.08
CA GLY A 416 35.01 28.56 16.44
C GLY A 416 33.83 29.25 17.11
N LEU A 417 33.69 30.57 16.91
CA LEU A 417 32.52 31.33 17.35
C LEU A 417 31.24 30.88 16.65
N GLY A 418 31.28 30.67 15.33
CA GLY A 418 30.15 30.16 14.57
C GLY A 418 29.71 28.76 15.01
N ARG A 419 30.67 27.86 15.23
CA ARG A 419 30.42 26.52 15.81
C ARG A 419 29.76 26.61 17.18
N THR A 420 30.24 27.53 18.02
CA THR A 420 29.67 27.74 19.36
C THR A 420 28.25 28.31 19.28
N ALA A 421 27.99 29.23 18.35
CA ALA A 421 26.66 29.78 18.13
C ALA A 421 25.67 28.70 17.70
N MET A 422 26.03 27.85 16.73
CA MET A 422 25.18 26.72 16.30
C MET A 422 24.96 25.70 17.41
N GLY A 423 26.00 25.36 18.18
CA GLY A 423 25.88 24.45 19.33
C GLY A 423 25.04 24.98 20.49
N LYS A 424 24.85 26.30 20.58
CA LYS A 424 24.00 26.97 21.58
C LYS A 424 22.58 27.26 21.08
N GLN A 425 22.23 26.82 19.87
CA GLN A 425 20.87 26.97 19.38
C GLN A 425 19.92 26.07 20.17
N GLU A 426 18.80 26.65 20.57
CA GLU A 426 17.76 26.00 21.35
C GLU A 426 16.53 25.75 20.47
N SER A 427 15.79 24.71 20.83
CA SER A 427 14.48 24.43 20.25
C SER A 427 13.45 25.47 20.68
N LYS A 428 12.24 25.40 20.10
CA LYS A 428 11.18 26.40 20.36
C LYS A 428 10.73 26.37 21.81
N ASP A 429 10.86 25.19 22.43
CA ASP A 429 10.52 24.91 23.82
C ASP A 429 11.72 25.09 24.77
N GLY A 430 12.84 25.67 24.30
CA GLY A 430 14.03 25.97 25.13
C GLY A 430 14.95 24.77 25.40
N ASN A 431 14.69 23.62 24.78
CA ASN A 431 15.57 22.44 24.90
C ASN A 431 16.82 22.60 24.01
N PRO A 432 18.01 22.16 24.46
CA PRO A 432 19.20 22.16 23.63
C PRO A 432 19.04 21.18 22.46
N LEU A 433 19.53 21.57 21.27
CA LEU A 433 19.58 20.67 20.13
C LEU A 433 20.69 19.61 20.35
N LEU A 434 20.32 18.33 20.26
CA LEU A 434 21.20 17.20 20.64
C LEU A 434 22.50 17.13 19.81
N SER A 435 22.47 17.61 18.56
CA SER A 435 23.66 17.71 17.70
C SER A 435 23.42 18.71 16.57
N ASN A 436 23.87 19.95 16.76
CA ASN A 436 23.87 21.00 15.73
C ASN A 436 25.28 21.52 15.46
N SER A 437 26.19 20.60 15.10
CA SER A 437 27.55 20.98 14.71
C SER A 437 27.62 21.35 13.22
N PRO A 438 28.39 22.39 12.85
CA PRO A 438 28.62 22.70 11.45
C PRO A 438 29.39 21.57 10.76
N ARG A 439 28.93 21.17 9.59
CA ARG A 439 29.57 20.19 8.69
C ARG A 439 29.88 20.79 7.33
N ILE A 440 29.15 21.82 6.92
CA ILE A 440 29.24 22.44 5.60
C ILE A 440 29.65 23.89 5.78
N MET A 441 30.61 24.34 4.98
CA MET A 441 31.00 25.74 4.85
C MET A 441 30.67 26.21 3.44
N LEU A 442 29.81 27.22 3.35
CA LEU A 442 29.35 27.80 2.09
C LEU A 442 29.94 29.21 1.92
N VAL A 443 30.66 29.41 0.83
CA VAL A 443 31.37 30.68 0.51
C VAL A 443 31.09 31.14 -0.92
N GLY A 444 31.20 32.45 -1.13
CA GLY A 444 31.28 33.03 -2.46
C GLY A 444 32.69 32.92 -3.06
N PRO A 445 32.85 33.21 -4.36
CA PRO A 445 34.13 33.08 -5.08
C PRO A 445 35.23 33.98 -4.48
N ASP A 446 34.87 35.16 -3.96
CA ASP A 446 35.83 36.13 -3.39
C ASP A 446 36.58 35.60 -2.15
N LYS A 447 36.00 34.62 -1.45
CA LYS A 447 36.55 34.04 -0.20
C LYS A 447 36.92 32.57 -0.30
N LEU A 448 36.83 31.99 -1.51
CA LEU A 448 37.16 30.60 -1.78
C LEU A 448 38.59 30.26 -1.34
N THR A 449 39.58 31.04 -1.79
CA THR A 449 40.99 30.77 -1.50
C THR A 449 41.31 30.87 -0.01
N GLU A 450 40.64 31.76 0.73
CA GLU A 450 40.77 31.84 2.19
C GLU A 450 40.19 30.61 2.88
N ALA A 451 39.01 30.14 2.42
CA ALA A 451 38.37 28.94 2.94
C ALA A 451 39.17 27.66 2.64
N GLU A 452 39.72 27.52 1.43
CA GLU A 452 40.57 26.39 1.05
C GLU A 452 41.85 26.33 1.90
N LYS A 453 42.49 27.50 2.14
CA LYS A 453 43.64 27.59 3.05
C LYS A 453 43.27 27.15 4.46
N LEU A 454 42.09 27.52 4.95
CA LEU A 454 41.62 27.09 6.27
C LEU A 454 41.27 25.61 6.30
N LEU A 455 40.84 24.97 5.21
CA LEU A 455 40.46 23.55 5.24
C LEU A 455 41.59 22.60 4.87
N THR A 456 42.67 23.13 4.31
CA THR A 456 43.86 22.36 3.97
C THR A 456 44.55 21.85 5.25
N SER A 457 44.85 20.54 5.26
CA SER A 457 45.58 19.90 6.34
C SER A 457 47.07 20.22 6.24
N ILE A 458 47.54 21.20 7.02
CA ILE A 458 48.96 21.50 7.17
C ILE A 458 49.40 21.06 8.56
N THR A 459 50.53 20.35 8.67
CA THR A 459 51.18 20.07 9.95
C THR A 459 51.79 21.37 10.50
N PRO A 460 51.24 21.96 11.56
CA PRO A 460 51.71 23.25 12.06
C PRO A 460 53.04 23.09 12.81
N ALA A 461 53.89 24.12 12.77
CA ALA A 461 55.14 24.15 13.52
C ALA A 461 54.93 24.37 15.04
N THR A 462 53.75 24.84 15.45
CA THR A 462 53.39 25.11 16.84
C THR A 462 51.98 24.61 17.17
N VAL A 463 51.78 24.12 18.39
CA VAL A 463 50.49 23.56 18.84
C VAL A 463 49.35 24.60 18.82
N ALA A 464 49.66 25.88 19.03
CA ALA A 464 48.69 26.98 18.98
C ALA A 464 48.11 27.24 17.57
N ASN A 465 48.83 26.85 16.52
CA ASN A 465 48.42 27.05 15.12
C ASN A 465 47.78 25.79 14.51
N VAL A 466 47.41 24.80 15.34
CA VAL A 466 46.75 23.59 14.87
C VAL A 466 45.35 23.93 14.37
N ASN A 467 45.17 23.72 13.07
CA ASN A 467 43.88 23.80 12.45
C ASN A 467 43.05 22.53 12.74
N ILE A 468 42.03 22.70 13.57
CA ILE A 468 41.15 21.62 14.07
C ILE A 468 39.96 21.38 13.12
N PHE A 469 39.79 22.22 12.10
CA PHE A 469 38.66 22.18 11.15
C PHE A 469 39.01 21.45 9.85
N SER A 470 40.30 21.20 9.60
CA SER A 470 40.77 20.35 8.51
C SER A 470 40.06 19.00 8.50
N GLY A 471 39.47 18.65 7.35
CA GLY A 471 38.73 17.39 7.14
C GLY A 471 37.39 17.26 7.88
N ARG A 472 36.95 18.25 8.67
CA ARG A 472 35.64 18.23 9.36
C ARG A 472 34.55 19.02 8.65
N LEU A 473 34.93 20.09 7.94
CA LEU A 473 34.01 20.91 7.17
C LEU A 473 34.19 20.62 5.68
N GLU A 474 33.08 20.46 4.99
CA GLU A 474 33.00 20.34 3.54
C GLU A 474 32.82 21.72 2.92
N LEU A 475 33.72 22.09 2.00
CA LEU A 475 33.63 23.36 1.29
C LEU A 475 32.64 23.26 0.14
N ILE A 476 31.74 24.24 0.07
CA ILE A 476 30.82 24.44 -1.04
C ILE A 476 31.01 25.87 -1.53
N GLU A 477 31.29 25.99 -2.82
CA GLU A 477 31.28 27.27 -3.53
C GLU A 477 29.92 27.48 -4.18
N SER A 478 29.37 28.69 -4.05
CA SER A 478 28.26 29.12 -4.91
C SER A 478 28.49 30.54 -5.40
N THR A 479 28.36 30.74 -6.71
CA THR A 479 28.47 32.04 -7.37
C THR A 479 27.31 32.98 -7.03
N GLN A 480 26.24 32.48 -6.42
CA GLN A 480 25.10 33.29 -5.98
C GLN A 480 25.40 34.09 -4.71
N ILE A 481 26.43 33.71 -3.95
CA ILE A 481 26.87 34.47 -2.77
C ILE A 481 27.82 35.57 -3.22
N LYS A 482 27.39 36.81 -3.04
CA LYS A 482 28.15 37.99 -3.39
C LYS A 482 28.91 38.55 -2.19
N GLY A 483 30.14 39.01 -2.43
CA GLY A 483 30.98 39.67 -1.45
C GLY A 483 31.59 38.70 -0.43
N ASN A 484 31.93 39.24 0.74
CA ASN A 484 32.79 38.54 1.71
C ASN A 484 32.03 37.57 2.63
N ALA A 485 30.71 37.44 2.48
CA ALA A 485 29.87 36.67 3.40
C ALA A 485 30.15 35.16 3.30
N TRP A 486 30.26 34.52 4.46
CA TRP A 486 30.43 33.08 4.58
C TRP A 486 29.42 32.50 5.56
N HIS A 487 29.01 31.26 5.29
CA HIS A 487 27.93 30.59 6.01
C HIS A 487 28.40 29.22 6.47
N LEU A 488 27.93 28.80 7.64
CA LEU A 488 28.07 27.44 8.13
C LEU A 488 26.70 26.79 8.18
N PHE A 489 26.63 25.52 7.80
CA PHE A 489 25.43 24.71 7.90
C PHE A 489 25.73 23.37 8.57
N SER A 490 24.72 22.82 9.24
CA SER A 490 24.75 21.44 9.70
C SER A 490 24.47 20.47 8.56
N ASP A 491 24.61 19.19 8.84
CA ASP A 491 24.17 18.14 7.93
C ASP A 491 22.65 18.21 7.71
N PRO A 492 22.14 18.24 6.46
CA PRO A 492 20.70 18.24 6.18
C PRO A 492 19.96 17.03 6.76
N ALA A 493 20.65 15.93 7.09
CA ALA A 493 20.07 14.77 7.77
C ALA A 493 19.72 15.05 9.24
N ALA A 494 20.51 15.88 9.94
CA ALA A 494 20.25 16.29 11.32
C ALA A 494 19.17 17.39 11.37
N GLY A 495 19.18 18.28 10.39
CA GLY A 495 18.22 19.36 10.22
C GLY A 495 18.75 20.34 9.19
N SER A 496 17.84 21.10 8.57
CA SER A 496 18.21 22.10 7.56
C SER A 496 17.35 23.34 7.72
N ASN A 497 17.97 24.49 7.43
CA ASN A 497 17.28 25.77 7.37
C ASN A 497 16.31 25.85 6.19
N TYR A 498 16.54 25.08 5.13
CA TYR A 498 15.82 25.21 3.88
C TYR A 498 15.23 23.88 3.43
N ARG A 499 14.09 23.96 2.76
CA ARG A 499 13.48 22.83 2.06
C ARG A 499 13.29 23.16 0.60
N TRP A 500 13.43 22.14 -0.22
CA TRP A 500 13.18 22.19 -1.65
C TRP A 500 12.55 20.87 -2.09
N GLY A 501 11.89 20.88 -3.23
CA GLY A 501 11.31 19.68 -3.78
C GLY A 501 10.67 19.90 -5.13
N TYR A 502 10.34 18.78 -5.76
CA TYR A 502 9.59 18.72 -7.01
C TYR A 502 8.15 18.31 -6.73
N LEU A 503 7.29 18.47 -7.73
CA LEU A 503 5.98 17.85 -7.70
C LEU A 503 6.14 16.32 -7.79
N GLU A 504 5.45 15.56 -6.94
CA GLU A 504 5.50 14.11 -6.93
C GLU A 504 5.12 13.55 -8.32
N GLY A 505 5.98 12.67 -8.86
CA GLY A 505 5.86 12.15 -10.22
C GLY A 505 6.52 13.00 -11.31
N TYR A 506 6.99 14.20 -11.00
CA TYR A 506 7.63 15.13 -11.94
C TYR A 506 8.95 15.68 -11.40
N GLU A 507 9.99 14.83 -11.31
CA GLU A 507 11.31 15.24 -10.78
C GLU A 507 12.27 15.81 -11.84
N ALA A 508 12.00 15.57 -13.11
CA ALA A 508 12.81 16.03 -14.23
C ALA A 508 12.03 17.05 -15.08
N PRO A 509 12.71 17.99 -15.76
CA PRO A 509 12.07 18.85 -16.74
C PRO A 509 11.47 18.00 -17.86
N ARG A 510 10.24 18.34 -18.26
CA ARG A 510 9.51 17.63 -19.31
C ARG A 510 9.36 18.52 -20.54
N VAL A 511 9.45 17.90 -21.69
CA VAL A 511 9.29 18.55 -22.98
C VAL A 511 7.97 18.10 -23.58
N ARG A 512 7.15 19.07 -23.97
CA ARG A 512 5.93 18.85 -24.75
C ARG A 512 6.08 19.52 -26.11
N MET A 513 5.67 18.82 -27.15
CA MET A 513 5.68 19.36 -28.52
C MET A 513 4.27 19.71 -28.98
N ASP A 514 4.17 20.79 -29.73
CA ASP A 514 2.93 21.21 -30.38
C ASP A 514 3.25 21.78 -31.78
N GLU A 515 2.31 21.67 -32.70
CA GLU A 515 2.45 22.27 -34.02
C GLU A 515 1.85 23.68 -33.98
N PRO A 516 2.67 24.75 -34.00
CA PRO A 516 2.19 26.10 -33.78
C PRO A 516 1.33 26.56 -34.97
N PHE A 517 0.10 26.97 -34.68
CA PHE A 517 -0.80 27.51 -35.70
C PHE A 517 -0.20 28.76 -36.37
N GLY A 518 -0.03 28.71 -37.70
CA GLY A 518 0.43 29.84 -38.51
C GLY A 518 1.94 30.05 -38.61
N ARG A 519 2.78 29.16 -38.07
CA ARG A 519 4.25 29.16 -38.27
C ARG A 519 4.73 27.81 -38.80
N GLN A 520 5.74 27.83 -39.67
CA GLN A 520 6.33 26.60 -40.21
C GLN A 520 7.38 26.04 -39.25
N GLY A 521 7.21 24.80 -38.80
CA GLY A 521 8.12 24.11 -37.88
C GLY A 521 7.39 23.51 -36.67
N PHE A 522 8.13 23.06 -35.66
CA PHE A 522 7.57 22.55 -34.41
C PHE A 522 7.81 23.53 -33.26
N SER A 523 6.83 23.64 -32.36
CA SER A 523 7.00 24.34 -31.09
C SER A 523 7.20 23.31 -29.98
N MET A 524 8.07 23.64 -29.04
CA MET A 524 8.49 22.76 -27.97
C MET A 524 8.48 23.56 -26.68
N SER A 525 7.62 23.22 -25.74
CA SER A 525 7.61 23.79 -24.40
C SER A 525 8.37 22.87 -23.44
N VAL A 526 9.30 23.44 -22.68
CA VAL A 526 9.91 22.75 -21.56
C VAL A 526 9.28 23.25 -20.27
N GLU A 527 8.75 22.32 -19.50
CA GLU A 527 8.02 22.56 -18.26
C GLU A 527 8.79 21.93 -17.09
N HIS A 528 8.87 22.65 -15.97
CA HIS A 528 9.53 22.19 -14.76
C HIS A 528 8.80 22.70 -13.51
N ASP A 529 8.43 21.78 -12.62
CA ASP A 529 7.68 22.07 -11.41
C ASP A 529 8.64 22.07 -10.20
N PHE A 530 8.92 23.24 -9.63
CA PHE A 530 9.90 23.41 -8.56
C PHE A 530 9.37 24.27 -7.42
N GLY A 531 9.69 23.87 -6.19
CA GLY A 531 9.37 24.63 -4.98
C GLY A 531 10.54 24.68 -4.01
N CYS A 532 10.75 25.83 -3.38
CA CYS A 532 11.73 26.01 -2.32
C CYS A 532 11.25 27.02 -1.28
N GLY A 533 11.75 26.89 -0.05
CA GLY A 533 11.39 27.80 1.03
C GLY A 533 12.29 27.67 2.26
N ALA A 534 12.38 28.76 3.01
CA ALA A 534 12.99 28.77 4.33
C ALA A 534 12.06 28.09 5.34
N THR A 535 12.62 27.23 6.18
CA THR A 535 11.85 26.47 7.18
C THR A 535 12.42 26.56 8.58
N ASP A 536 13.72 26.83 8.74
CA ASP A 536 14.34 26.98 10.05
C ASP A 536 15.53 27.95 9.98
N TYR A 537 15.93 28.47 11.13
CA TYR A 537 17.11 29.34 11.29
C TYR A 537 18.23 28.67 12.08
N ARG A 538 17.94 27.59 12.83
CA ARG A 538 18.83 27.02 13.84
C ARG A 538 20.03 26.28 13.27
N PHE A 539 19.89 25.69 12.10
CA PHE A 539 20.86 24.79 11.48
C PHE A 539 21.91 25.52 10.63
N GLY A 540 22.03 26.84 10.78
CA GLY A 540 23.04 27.61 10.08
C GLY A 540 23.52 28.83 10.84
N TYR A 541 24.65 29.36 10.41
CA TYR A 541 25.26 30.58 10.93
C TYR A 541 25.83 31.42 9.79
N LYS A 542 25.68 32.75 9.85
CA LYS A 542 26.18 33.68 8.85
C LYS A 542 27.19 34.65 9.46
N ASN A 543 28.27 34.90 8.74
CA ASN A 543 29.17 36.02 8.98
C ASN A 543 29.23 36.90 7.73
N ALA A 544 29.17 38.23 7.91
CA ALA A 544 29.26 39.17 6.80
C ALA A 544 30.65 39.19 6.12
N GLY A 545 31.68 38.67 6.80
CA GLY A 545 33.05 38.59 6.29
C GLY A 545 33.79 39.93 6.31
N ALA A 546 35.11 39.87 6.50
CA ALA A 546 35.98 41.04 6.40
C ALA A 546 36.56 41.19 4.99
#